data_AF-A0A7T5R7Y4-F1
#
_entry.id   AF-A0A7T5R7Y4-F1
#
_cell.length_a   1.000
_cell.length_b   1.000
_cell.length_c   1.000
_cell.angle_alpha   90.00
_cell.angle_beta   90.00
_cell.angle_gamma   90.00
#
_symmetry.space_group_name_H-M   'P 1'
#
loop_
_entity.id
_entity.type
_entity.pdbx_description
1 polymer ?
#
loop_
_entity_poly.entity_id
_entity_poly.type
_entity_poly.pdbx_seq_one_letter_code
_entity_poly.pdbx_strand_id
1 'polypeptide(L)'
;MITGYITVIIALSWLTVATLIDIKTREIPDWLNYSLIAIALSVSIINSIIYSSYSYFLYSILGLLIGSVISLLMYYGKQWGGGDAKLLMGLSALLFSYPQSLLNTFNPNIKLPFLAILIINIILAGGLYSLITTIVLYYKNIKKTSKEFKKIKPKYKTFRNFSLATSVILVLLTFILQPTELKILLILLAALTFLLYYLYLCGKALEKVVMLKYLLVKNLTEGDWIAKNIFIKNKLIAGPSDLGITKKQIALLQKSKIKQVLVKEGIPFAPAFLIGTIVSLVLGNFWLII
;
A
#
# COMPACT_ATOMS: atom_id res chain seq x y z
N MET A 1 23.79 20.40 8.03
CA MET A 1 23.76 20.30 6.54
C MET A 1 24.05 18.88 6.04
N ILE A 2 25.08 18.19 6.53
CA ILE A 2 25.41 16.84 6.01
C ILE A 2 24.40 15.78 6.47
N THR A 3 23.90 15.89 7.70
CA THR A 3 23.02 14.88 8.31
C THR A 3 21.69 14.70 7.57
N GLY A 4 21.14 15.75 6.95
CA GLY A 4 19.91 15.67 6.16
C GLY A 4 20.06 14.81 4.90
N TYR A 5 21.19 14.94 4.20
CA TYR A 5 21.50 14.10 3.03
C TYR A 5 21.70 12.64 3.42
N ILE A 6 22.36 12.38 4.55
CA ILE A 6 22.54 11.02 5.09
C ILE A 6 21.18 10.35 5.33
N THR A 7 20.24 11.03 5.99
CA THR A 7 18.89 10.51 6.25
C THR A 7 18.18 10.12 4.96
N VAL A 8 18.29 10.94 3.90
CA VAL A 8 17.66 10.63 2.60
C VAL A 8 18.34 9.47 1.89
N ILE A 9 19.67 9.40 1.92
CA ILE A 9 20.42 8.28 1.33
C ILE A 9 20.02 6.97 2.00
N ILE A 10 19.88 6.95 3.33
CA ILE A 10 19.38 5.80 4.08
C ILE A 10 17.95 5.46 3.65
N ALA A 11 17.03 6.43 3.63
CA ALA A 11 15.65 6.18 3.24
C ALA A 11 15.53 5.58 1.83
N LEU A 12 16.19 6.19 0.84
CA LEU A 12 16.13 5.76 -0.55
C LEU A 12 16.84 4.42 -0.78
N SER A 13 17.96 4.15 -0.12
CA SER A 13 18.64 2.86 -0.22
C SER A 13 17.80 1.72 0.37
N TRP A 14 17.20 1.91 1.55
CA TRP A 14 16.29 0.90 2.13
C TRP A 14 15.07 0.67 1.26
N LEU A 15 14.45 1.73 0.74
CA LEU A 15 13.31 1.62 -0.16
C LEU A 15 13.66 0.91 -1.48
N THR A 16 14.85 1.16 -2.02
CA THR A 16 15.34 0.49 -3.23
C THR A 16 15.56 -1.00 -2.97
N VAL A 17 16.21 -1.36 -1.87
CA VAL A 17 16.41 -2.76 -1.47
C VAL A 17 15.06 -3.45 -1.21
N ALA A 18 14.15 -2.81 -0.47
CA ALA A 18 12.80 -3.31 -0.23
C ALA A 18 12.05 -3.54 -1.55
N THR A 19 12.13 -2.58 -2.49
CA THR A 19 11.52 -2.68 -3.82
C THR A 19 12.06 -3.87 -4.61
N LEU A 20 13.38 -4.07 -4.62
CA LEU A 20 14.01 -5.18 -5.33
C LEU A 20 13.61 -6.54 -4.74
N ILE A 21 13.52 -6.63 -3.41
CA ILE A 21 13.14 -7.86 -2.73
C ILE A 21 11.65 -8.14 -2.94
N ASP A 22 10.78 -7.15 -2.79
CA ASP A 22 9.33 -7.27 -2.93
C ASP A 22 8.92 -7.67 -4.37
N ILE A 23 9.56 -7.08 -5.38
CA ILE A 23 9.32 -7.48 -6.78
C ILE A 23 9.70 -8.95 -7.03
N LYS A 24 10.77 -9.44 -6.39
CA LYS A 24 11.29 -10.80 -6.58
C LYS A 24 10.55 -11.85 -5.74
N THR A 25 10.23 -11.52 -4.50
CA THR A 25 9.80 -12.50 -3.48
C THR A 25 8.41 -12.23 -2.93
N ARG A 26 7.81 -11.07 -3.19
CA ARG A 26 6.49 -10.61 -2.68
C ARG A 26 6.42 -10.42 -1.17
N GLU A 27 7.55 -10.46 -0.49
CA GLU A 27 7.63 -10.30 0.95
C GLU A 27 8.83 -9.44 1.30
N ILE A 28 8.61 -8.45 2.17
CA ILE A 28 9.68 -7.61 2.71
C ILE A 28 10.15 -8.25 4.01
N PRO A 29 11.42 -8.67 4.13
CA PRO A 29 11.87 -9.42 5.28
C PRO A 29 11.93 -8.53 6.53
N ASP A 30 11.53 -9.12 7.65
CA ASP A 30 11.44 -8.42 8.94
C ASP A 30 12.76 -7.77 9.36
N TRP A 31 13.90 -8.41 9.11
CA TRP A 31 15.21 -7.85 9.46
C TRP A 31 15.47 -6.51 8.76
N LEU A 32 15.00 -6.34 7.51
CA LEU A 32 15.18 -5.10 6.77
C LEU A 32 14.36 -3.97 7.42
N ASN A 33 13.11 -4.25 7.77
CA ASN A 33 12.24 -3.27 8.41
C ASN A 33 12.70 -2.89 9.82
N TYR A 34 13.05 -3.88 10.66
CA TYR A 34 13.55 -3.61 12.01
C TYR A 34 14.91 -2.91 12.00
N SER A 35 15.77 -3.21 11.02
CA SER A 35 17.03 -2.46 10.85
C SER A 35 16.78 -0.99 10.52
N LEU A 36 15.78 -0.66 9.69
CA LEU A 36 15.43 0.72 9.38
C LEU A 36 14.98 1.49 10.62
N ILE A 37 14.14 0.87 11.46
CA ILE A 37 13.69 1.47 12.73
C ILE A 37 14.89 1.73 13.65
N ALA A 38 15.77 0.74 13.82
CA ALA A 38 16.96 0.87 14.66
C ALA A 38 17.89 1.98 14.15
N ILE A 39 18.09 2.08 12.84
CA ILE A 39 18.91 3.13 12.22
C ILE A 39 18.26 4.50 12.38
N ALA A 40 16.94 4.62 12.20
CA ALA A 40 16.23 5.88 12.40
C ALA A 40 16.40 6.43 13.82
N LEU A 41 16.24 5.57 14.83
CA LEU A 41 16.47 5.93 16.23
C LEU A 41 17.94 6.27 16.49
N SER A 42 18.87 5.50 15.94
CA SER A 42 20.31 5.76 16.10
C SER A 42 20.73 7.10 15.48
N VAL A 43 20.29 7.39 14.25
CA VAL A 43 20.55 8.66 13.56
C VAL A 43 19.93 9.84 14.32
N SER A 44 18.74 9.67 14.89
CA SER A 44 18.10 10.74 15.68
C SER A 44 18.82 11.03 17.00
N ILE A 45 19.35 10.00 17.68
CA ILE A 45 20.22 10.18 18.86
C ILE A 45 21.49 10.94 18.47
N ILE A 46 22.16 10.52 17.39
CA ILE A 46 23.38 11.18 16.91
C ILE A 46 23.09 12.65 16.58
N ASN A 47 22.00 12.95 15.86
CA ASN A 47 21.59 14.32 15.58
C ASN A 47 21.28 15.10 16.85
N SER A 48 20.64 14.47 17.84
CA SER A 48 20.32 15.12 19.11
C SER A 48 21.58 15.59 19.85
N ILE A 49 22.64 14.78 19.82
CA ILE A 49 23.95 15.11 20.42
C ILE A 49 24.63 16.21 19.61
N ILE A 50 24.75 16.06 18.28
CA ILE A 50 25.44 17.02 17.40
C ILE A 50 24.84 18.42 17.51
N TYR A 51 23.51 18.51 17.48
CA TYR A 51 22.80 19.79 17.50
C TYR A 51 22.35 20.22 18.91
N SER A 52 22.78 19.49 19.95
CA SER A 52 22.45 19.76 21.36
C SER A 52 20.95 20.00 21.59
N SER A 53 20.10 19.20 20.93
CA SER A 53 18.65 19.37 20.96
C SER A 53 17.94 18.03 21.03
N TYR A 54 17.11 17.84 22.05
CA TYR A 54 16.33 16.61 22.25
C TYR A 54 15.20 16.45 21.22
N SER A 55 14.87 17.50 20.46
CA SER A 55 13.75 17.49 19.51
C SER A 55 13.93 16.44 18.42
N TYR A 56 15.15 16.20 17.94
CA TYR A 56 15.44 15.20 16.91
C TYR A 56 15.03 13.79 17.33
N PHE A 57 15.36 13.41 18.57
CA PHE A 57 15.01 12.10 19.11
C PHE A 57 13.50 11.99 19.36
N LEU A 58 12.89 13.04 19.93
CA LEU A 58 11.43 13.07 20.14
C LEU A 58 10.65 12.98 18.82
N TYR A 59 11.07 13.70 17.79
CA TYR A 59 10.44 13.62 16.47
C TYR A 59 10.54 12.23 15.86
N SER A 60 11.66 11.52 16.05
CA SER A 60 11.79 10.13 15.60
C SER A 60 10.84 9.19 16.35
N ILE A 61 10.72 9.33 17.68
CA ILE A 61 9.76 8.56 18.49
C ILE A 61 8.33 8.87 18.07
N LEU A 62 7.96 10.14 17.93
CA LEU A 62 6.63 10.55 17.50
C LEU A 62 6.31 10.02 16.11
N GLY A 63 7.27 10.08 15.18
CA GLY A 63 7.16 9.47 13.87
C GLY A 63 6.94 7.97 13.92
N LEU A 64 7.68 7.26 14.77
CA LEU A 64 7.48 5.83 14.98
C LEU A 64 6.08 5.53 15.53
N LEU A 65 5.60 6.30 16.51
CA LEU A 65 4.28 6.12 17.12
C LEU A 65 3.16 6.36 16.11
N ILE A 66 3.16 7.52 15.44
CA ILE A 66 2.15 7.88 14.44
C ILE A 66 2.20 6.91 13.26
N GLY A 67 3.40 6.61 12.76
CA GLY A 67 3.62 5.63 11.71
C GLY A 67 3.08 4.25 12.10
N SER A 68 3.29 3.82 13.35
CA SER A 68 2.78 2.54 13.86
C SER A 68 1.26 2.50 13.91
N VAL A 69 0.61 3.56 14.41
CA VAL A 69 -0.86 3.63 14.44
C VAL A 69 -1.42 3.50 13.02
N ILE A 70 -0.91 4.29 12.06
CA ILE A 70 -1.40 4.25 10.67
C ILE A 70 -1.12 2.89 10.02
N SER A 71 0.06 2.33 10.26
CA SER A 71 0.45 1.02 9.73
C SER A 71 -0.43 -0.11 10.25
N LEU A 72 -0.76 -0.10 11.55
CA LEU A 72 -1.67 -1.07 12.16
C LEU A 72 -3.08 -0.92 11.61
N LEU A 73 -3.59 0.31 11.42
CA LEU A 73 -4.88 0.54 10.79
C LEU A 73 -4.93 -0.03 9.37
N MET A 74 -3.89 0.17 8.56
CA MET A 74 -3.81 -0.37 7.21
C MET A 74 -3.67 -1.89 7.17
N TYR A 75 -2.91 -2.46 8.10
CA TYR A 75 -2.72 -3.92 8.24
C TYR A 75 -4.01 -4.62 8.68
N TYR A 76 -4.65 -4.16 9.77
CA TYR A 76 -5.91 -4.73 10.23
C TYR A 76 -7.07 -4.45 9.27
N GLY A 77 -7.00 -3.34 8.52
CA GLY A 77 -7.90 -3.03 7.41
C GLY A 77 -7.68 -3.89 6.16
N LYS A 78 -6.71 -4.81 6.19
CA LYS A 78 -6.33 -5.71 5.08
C LYS A 78 -5.93 -4.97 3.80
N GLN A 79 -5.48 -3.72 3.93
CA GLN A 79 -5.03 -2.90 2.80
C GLN A 79 -3.56 -3.16 2.47
N TRP A 80 -2.73 -3.30 3.51
CA TRP A 80 -1.28 -3.49 3.39
C TRP A 80 -0.82 -4.78 4.06
N GLY A 81 0.27 -5.34 3.55
CA GLY A 81 0.94 -6.48 4.17
C GLY A 81 1.71 -6.07 5.44
N GLY A 82 2.07 -7.04 6.27
CA GLY A 82 2.88 -6.80 7.47
C GLY A 82 4.25 -6.17 7.15
N GLY A 83 4.83 -6.53 6.00
CA GLY A 83 6.07 -5.93 5.49
C GLY A 83 5.94 -4.44 5.20
N ASP A 84 4.91 -4.05 4.43
CA ASP A 84 4.63 -2.64 4.09
C ASP A 84 4.33 -1.80 5.34
N ALA A 85 3.58 -2.37 6.28
CA ALA A 85 3.25 -1.73 7.55
C ALA A 85 4.52 -1.42 8.36
N LYS A 86 5.43 -2.40 8.55
CA LYS A 86 6.68 -2.17 9.29
C LYS A 86 7.63 -1.23 8.53
N LEU A 87 7.59 -1.24 7.20
CA LEU A 87 8.36 -0.29 6.39
C LEU A 87 7.91 1.15 6.64
N LEU A 88 6.59 1.41 6.69
CA LEU A 88 6.07 2.73 7.05
C LEU A 88 6.50 3.15 8.46
N MET A 89 6.51 2.24 9.44
CA MET A 89 6.99 2.53 10.79
C MET A 89 8.43 3.07 10.79
N GLY A 90 9.34 2.37 10.10
CA GLY A 90 10.75 2.79 9.98
C GLY A 90 10.92 4.11 9.24
N LEU A 91 10.21 4.29 8.12
CA LEU A 91 10.26 5.54 7.36
C LEU A 91 9.71 6.71 8.15
N SER A 92 8.61 6.52 8.89
CA SER A 92 8.00 7.59 9.69
C SER A 92 8.92 8.03 10.83
N ALA A 93 9.66 7.09 11.43
CA ALA A 93 10.68 7.40 12.44
C ALA A 93 11.88 8.14 11.85
N LEU A 94 12.27 7.82 10.60
CA LEU A 94 13.42 8.42 9.92
C LEU A 94 13.09 9.80 9.33
N LEU A 95 11.86 9.97 8.82
CA LEU A 95 11.40 11.09 8.00
C LEU A 95 10.16 11.77 8.60
N PHE A 96 10.17 12.01 9.92
CA PHE A 96 9.10 12.77 10.57
C PHE A 96 9.03 14.23 10.09
N SER A 97 10.20 14.87 10.01
CA SER A 97 10.38 16.26 9.57
C SER A 97 11.15 16.33 8.25
N TYR A 98 10.87 17.34 7.43
CA TYR A 98 11.60 17.53 6.18
C TYR A 98 13.09 17.77 6.46
N PRO A 99 14.02 17.07 5.78
CA PRO A 99 15.44 17.30 5.98
C PRO A 99 15.83 18.68 5.41
N GLN A 100 16.01 19.66 6.29
CA GLN A 100 16.24 21.08 5.93
C GLN A 100 17.37 21.29 4.91
N SER A 101 18.37 20.40 4.89
CA SER A 101 19.50 20.50 3.95
C SER A 101 19.09 20.36 2.49
N LEU A 102 17.97 19.71 2.19
CA LEU A 102 17.44 19.60 0.82
C LEU A 102 16.77 20.89 0.34
N LEU A 103 16.44 21.84 1.22
CA LEU A 103 15.88 23.13 0.79
C LEU A 103 16.86 23.94 -0.05
N ASN A 104 18.16 23.64 0.03
CA ASN A 104 19.18 24.23 -0.83
C ASN A 104 19.15 23.69 -2.27
N THR A 105 18.49 22.54 -2.48
CA THR A 105 18.47 21.81 -3.76
C THR A 105 17.08 21.77 -4.37
N PHE A 106 16.04 21.63 -3.54
CA PHE A 106 14.65 21.52 -3.94
C PHE A 106 13.81 22.59 -3.24
N ASN A 107 12.73 23.02 -3.89
CA ASN A 107 11.73 23.95 -3.34
C ASN A 107 10.38 23.24 -3.17
N PRO A 108 10.26 22.27 -2.25
CA PRO A 108 9.03 21.51 -2.06
C PRO A 108 7.94 22.38 -1.43
N ASN A 109 6.68 22.09 -1.77
CA ASN A 109 5.53 22.75 -1.18
C ASN A 109 5.17 22.12 0.18
N ILE A 110 5.67 22.67 1.30
CA ILE A 110 5.47 22.12 2.65
C ILE A 110 4.39 22.91 3.43
N LYS A 111 3.15 22.87 2.97
CA LYS A 111 1.98 23.45 3.67
C LYS A 111 1.44 22.59 4.83
N LEU A 112 1.79 21.32 4.86
CA LEU A 112 1.35 20.34 5.86
C LEU A 112 2.57 19.72 6.57
N PRO A 113 2.40 19.11 7.77
CA PRO A 113 3.47 18.36 8.42
C PRO A 113 4.06 17.31 7.48
N PHE A 114 5.39 17.24 7.39
CA PHE A 114 6.06 16.43 6.36
C PHE A 114 5.67 14.95 6.40
N LEU A 115 5.48 14.37 7.58
CA LEU A 115 4.99 12.99 7.70
C LEU A 115 3.61 12.80 7.04
N ALA A 116 2.69 13.78 7.15
CA ALA A 116 1.40 13.72 6.49
C ALA A 116 1.56 13.78 4.96
N ILE A 117 2.46 14.67 4.48
CA ILE A 117 2.82 14.73 3.06
C ILE A 117 3.30 13.36 2.57
N LEU A 118 4.24 12.77 3.31
CA LEU A 118 4.84 11.47 3.00
C LEU A 118 3.77 10.38 2.86
N ILE A 119 2.89 10.26 3.84
CA ILE A 119 1.86 9.22 3.88
C ILE A 119 0.84 9.43 2.74
N ILE A 120 0.37 10.66 2.52
CA ILE A 120 -0.56 10.95 1.42
C ILE A 120 0.09 10.61 0.09
N ASN A 121 1.36 10.99 -0.11
CA ASN A 121 2.09 10.65 -1.31
C ASN A 121 2.24 9.16 -1.54
N ILE A 122 2.55 8.38 -0.51
CA ILE A 122 2.65 6.92 -0.60
C ILE A 122 1.29 6.32 -0.97
N ILE A 123 0.19 6.83 -0.42
CA ILE A 123 -1.16 6.36 -0.76
C ILE A 123 -1.50 6.72 -2.21
N LEU A 124 -1.24 7.95 -2.66
CA LEU A 124 -1.49 8.38 -4.04
C LEU A 124 -0.63 7.60 -5.04
N ALA A 125 0.67 7.48 -4.75
CA ALA A 125 1.59 6.67 -5.56
C ALA A 125 1.17 5.20 -5.59
N GLY A 126 0.67 4.65 -4.48
CA GLY A 126 0.14 3.30 -4.39
C GLY A 126 -1.12 3.08 -5.21
N GLY A 127 -2.04 4.04 -5.19
CA GLY A 127 -3.22 4.05 -6.05
C GLY A 127 -2.84 4.04 -7.53
N LEU A 128 -1.96 4.94 -7.95
CA LEU A 128 -1.49 5.01 -9.34
C LEU A 128 -0.71 3.76 -9.75
N TYR A 129 0.23 3.30 -8.91
CA TYR A 129 1.03 2.11 -9.17
C TYR A 129 0.18 0.85 -9.30
N SER A 130 -0.80 0.66 -8.41
CA SER A 130 -1.71 -0.48 -8.45
C SER A 130 -2.64 -0.43 -9.68
N LEU A 131 -3.11 0.75 -10.09
CA LEU A 131 -3.88 0.93 -11.32
C LEU A 131 -3.05 0.57 -12.56
N ILE A 132 -1.85 1.12 -12.70
CA ILE A 132 -0.94 0.83 -13.81
C ILE A 132 -0.63 -0.67 -13.86
N THR A 133 -0.28 -1.27 -12.71
CA THR A 133 0.05 -2.70 -12.64
C THR A 133 -1.17 -3.57 -13.00
N THR A 134 -2.36 -3.19 -12.54
CA THR A 134 -3.62 -3.87 -12.90
C THR A 134 -3.86 -3.83 -14.41
N ILE A 135 -3.66 -2.68 -15.05
CA ILE A 135 -3.79 -2.52 -16.50
C ILE A 135 -2.76 -3.40 -17.24
N VAL A 136 -1.50 -3.37 -16.83
CA VAL A 136 -0.43 -4.18 -17.42
C VAL A 136 -0.75 -5.68 -17.30
N LEU A 137 -1.17 -6.14 -16.10
CA LEU A 137 -1.54 -7.55 -15.87
C LEU A 137 -2.78 -7.96 -16.66
N TYR A 138 -3.74 -7.05 -16.84
CA TYR A 138 -4.92 -7.27 -17.68
C TYR A 138 -4.52 -7.56 -19.12
N TYR A 139 -3.72 -6.67 -19.73
CA TYR A 139 -3.29 -6.85 -21.12
C TYR A 139 -2.45 -8.10 -21.31
N LYS A 140 -1.54 -8.42 -20.38
CA LYS A 140 -0.76 -9.67 -20.41
C LYS A 140 -1.63 -10.93 -20.39
N ASN A 141 -2.83 -10.88 -19.79
CA ASN A 141 -3.71 -12.04 -19.62
C ASN A 141 -5.09 -11.87 -20.27
N ILE A 142 -5.21 -10.98 -21.27
CA ILE A 142 -6.49 -10.47 -21.77
C ILE A 142 -7.51 -11.57 -22.09
N LYS A 143 -7.10 -12.65 -22.77
CA LYS A 143 -8.01 -13.76 -23.13
C LYS A 143 -8.63 -14.43 -21.90
N LYS A 144 -7.81 -14.73 -20.89
CA LYS A 144 -8.25 -15.40 -19.65
C LYS A 144 -9.06 -14.44 -18.78
N THR A 145 -8.57 -13.21 -18.61
CA THR A 145 -9.20 -12.20 -17.77
C THR A 145 -10.53 -11.74 -18.33
N SER A 146 -10.65 -11.51 -19.64
CA SER A 146 -11.93 -11.15 -20.26
C SER A 146 -12.98 -12.28 -20.17
N LYS A 147 -12.55 -13.55 -20.23
CA LYS A 147 -13.44 -14.70 -20.02
C LYS A 147 -13.98 -14.72 -18.59
N GLU A 148 -13.12 -14.54 -17.60
CA GLU A 148 -13.55 -14.47 -16.18
C GLU A 148 -14.39 -13.22 -15.89
N PHE A 149 -14.06 -12.08 -16.49
CA PHE A 149 -14.87 -10.86 -16.37
C PHE A 149 -16.31 -11.08 -16.82
N LYS A 150 -16.53 -11.71 -17.99
CA LYS A 150 -17.87 -12.04 -18.49
C LYS A 150 -18.64 -12.96 -17.54
N LYS A 151 -17.97 -13.93 -16.89
CA LYS A 151 -18.59 -14.82 -15.90
C LYS A 151 -18.98 -14.10 -14.61
N ILE A 152 -18.16 -13.16 -14.15
CA ILE A 152 -18.37 -12.47 -12.88
C ILE A 152 -19.38 -11.32 -13.00
N LYS A 153 -19.42 -10.63 -14.14
CA LYS A 153 -20.33 -9.49 -14.41
C LYS A 153 -21.79 -9.70 -13.95
N PRO A 154 -22.49 -10.81 -14.26
CA PRO A 154 -23.88 -10.99 -13.83
C PRO A 154 -24.06 -11.06 -12.31
N LYS A 155 -23.06 -11.57 -11.58
CA LYS A 155 -23.09 -11.66 -10.11
C LYS A 155 -23.14 -10.28 -9.44
N TYR A 156 -22.58 -9.27 -10.08
CA TYR A 156 -22.46 -7.90 -9.55
C TYR A 156 -23.44 -6.91 -10.21
N LYS A 157 -24.50 -7.39 -10.87
CA LYS A 157 -25.49 -6.54 -11.55
C LYS A 157 -26.17 -5.52 -10.62
N THR A 158 -26.40 -5.88 -9.35
CA THR A 158 -27.01 -4.98 -8.36
C THR A 158 -26.08 -3.81 -8.05
N PHE A 159 -24.79 -4.09 -7.85
CA PHE A 159 -23.78 -3.06 -7.60
C PHE A 159 -23.59 -2.13 -8.83
N ARG A 160 -23.69 -2.68 -10.05
CA ARG A 160 -23.73 -1.87 -11.28
C ARG A 160 -24.89 -0.90 -11.29
N ASN A 161 -26.10 -1.39 -11.01
CA ASN A 161 -27.31 -0.59 -11.07
C ASN A 161 -27.28 0.51 -10.00
N PHE A 162 -26.74 0.22 -8.82
CA PHE A 162 -26.49 1.21 -7.78
C PHE A 162 -25.51 2.29 -8.24
N SER A 163 -24.34 1.90 -8.75
CA SER A 163 -23.33 2.82 -9.31
C SER A 163 -23.88 3.69 -10.46
N LEU A 164 -24.73 3.10 -11.32
CA LEU A 164 -25.44 3.84 -12.37
C LEU A 164 -26.45 4.84 -11.79
N ALA A 165 -27.28 4.41 -10.84
CA ALA A 165 -28.26 5.27 -10.21
C ALA A 165 -27.58 6.46 -9.51
N THR A 166 -26.49 6.22 -8.78
CA THR A 166 -25.71 7.30 -8.16
C THR A 166 -25.11 8.24 -9.21
N SER A 167 -24.58 7.71 -10.31
CA SER A 167 -24.04 8.53 -11.40
C SER A 167 -25.13 9.41 -12.03
N VAL A 168 -26.32 8.86 -12.27
CA VAL A 168 -27.47 9.59 -12.82
C VAL A 168 -27.95 10.67 -11.85
N ILE A 169 -28.06 10.36 -10.55
CA ILE A 169 -28.44 11.36 -9.53
C ILE A 169 -27.43 12.52 -9.51
N LEU A 170 -26.12 12.23 -9.53
CA LEU A 170 -25.08 13.25 -9.58
C LEU A 170 -25.19 14.14 -10.82
N VAL A 171 -25.50 13.56 -11.98
CA VAL A 171 -25.76 14.32 -13.22
C VAL A 171 -27.03 15.16 -13.09
N LEU A 172 -28.11 14.62 -12.52
CA LEU A 172 -29.36 15.37 -12.34
C LEU A 172 -29.19 16.57 -11.39
N LEU A 173 -28.36 16.45 -10.36
CA LEU A 173 -28.02 17.55 -9.45
C LEU A 173 -27.34 18.73 -10.17
N THR A 174 -26.70 18.49 -11.32
CA THR A 174 -26.05 19.57 -12.09
C THR A 174 -27.07 20.58 -12.66
N PHE A 175 -28.34 20.19 -12.84
CA PHE A 175 -29.40 21.08 -13.31
C PHE A 175 -29.94 22.01 -12.21
N ILE A 176 -29.73 21.67 -10.93
CA ILE A 176 -30.23 22.43 -9.78
C ILE A 176 -29.19 23.45 -9.30
N LEU A 177 -27.92 23.06 -9.29
CA LEU A 177 -26.84 23.88 -8.75
C LEU A 177 -26.44 24.96 -9.74
N GLN A 178 -26.30 26.21 -9.30
CA GLN A 178 -25.92 27.33 -10.17
C GLN A 178 -24.41 27.43 -10.49
N PRO A 179 -23.47 27.26 -9.54
CA PRO A 179 -22.05 27.52 -9.84
C PRO A 179 -21.47 26.47 -10.80
N THR A 180 -20.82 26.95 -11.87
CA THR A 180 -20.24 26.12 -12.94
C THR A 180 -19.19 25.13 -12.42
N GLU A 181 -18.38 25.55 -11.45
CA GLU A 181 -17.34 24.72 -10.83
C GLU A 181 -17.92 23.46 -10.18
N LEU A 182 -19.03 23.60 -9.44
CA LEU A 182 -19.70 22.47 -8.82
C LEU A 182 -20.31 21.52 -9.87
N LYS A 183 -20.81 22.04 -11.00
CA LYS A 183 -21.33 21.20 -12.08
C LYS A 183 -20.23 20.32 -12.68
N ILE A 184 -19.07 20.91 -12.97
CA ILE A 184 -17.92 20.17 -13.51
C ILE A 184 -17.48 19.08 -12.52
N LEU A 185 -17.37 19.42 -11.23
CA LEU A 185 -17.02 18.47 -10.18
C LEU A 185 -18.01 17.30 -10.10
N LEU A 186 -19.32 17.58 -10.15
CA LEU A 186 -20.36 16.55 -10.12
C LEU A 186 -20.33 15.63 -11.34
N ILE A 187 -20.05 16.17 -12.53
CA ILE A 187 -19.88 15.36 -13.75
C ILE A 187 -18.66 14.45 -13.61
N LEU A 188 -17.54 14.97 -13.10
CA LEU A 188 -16.34 14.17 -12.84
C LEU A 188 -16.59 13.07 -11.81
N LEU A 189 -17.32 13.37 -10.73
CA LEU A 189 -17.71 12.38 -9.71
C LEU A 189 -18.68 11.33 -10.28
N ALA A 190 -19.64 11.72 -11.13
CA ALA A 190 -20.53 10.79 -11.82
C ALA A 190 -19.74 9.83 -12.73
N ALA A 191 -18.81 10.37 -13.53
CA ALA A 191 -17.93 9.55 -14.36
C ALA A 191 -17.05 8.62 -13.52
N LEU A 192 -16.49 9.12 -12.41
CA LEU A 192 -15.64 8.35 -11.50
C LEU A 192 -16.40 7.21 -10.83
N THR A 193 -17.60 7.46 -10.30
CA THR A 193 -18.40 6.42 -9.63
C THR A 193 -18.76 5.27 -10.58
N PHE A 194 -19.05 5.57 -11.84
CA PHE A 194 -19.29 4.55 -12.86
C PHE A 194 -18.00 3.81 -13.26
N LEU A 195 -16.89 4.53 -13.40
CA LEU A 195 -15.58 3.96 -13.71
C LEU A 195 -15.10 3.01 -12.60
N LEU A 196 -15.26 3.38 -11.34
CA LEU A 196 -14.86 2.59 -10.17
C LEU A 196 -15.55 1.22 -10.14
N TYR A 197 -16.80 1.11 -10.60
CA TYR A 197 -17.48 -0.17 -10.74
C TYR A 197 -16.74 -1.11 -11.72
N TYR A 198 -16.33 -0.61 -12.88
CA TYR A 198 -15.60 -1.40 -13.87
C TYR A 198 -14.19 -1.75 -13.41
N LEU A 199 -13.50 -0.81 -12.76
CA LEU A 199 -12.19 -1.06 -12.15
C LEU A 199 -12.28 -2.15 -11.09
N TYR A 200 -13.30 -2.11 -10.23
CA TYR A 200 -13.54 -3.13 -9.22
C TYR A 200 -13.76 -4.52 -9.86
N LEU A 201 -14.60 -4.61 -10.89
CA LEU A 201 -14.84 -5.88 -11.59
C LEU A 201 -13.58 -6.40 -12.29
N CYS A 202 -12.82 -5.51 -12.92
CA CYS A 202 -11.55 -5.84 -13.55
C CYS A 202 -10.57 -6.42 -12.51
N GLY A 203 -10.44 -5.77 -11.36
CA GLY A 203 -9.65 -6.25 -10.22
C GLY A 203 -10.10 -7.64 -9.75
N LYS A 204 -11.41 -7.89 -9.63
CA LYS A 204 -11.93 -9.22 -9.23
C LYS A 204 -11.70 -10.32 -10.27
N ALA A 205 -11.75 -9.99 -11.56
CA ALA A 205 -11.40 -10.93 -12.62
C ALA A 205 -9.90 -11.26 -12.59
N LEU A 206 -9.05 -10.23 -12.45
CA LEU A 206 -7.60 -10.37 -12.35
C LEU A 206 -7.17 -11.16 -11.12
N GLU A 207 -7.80 -10.90 -9.98
CA GLU A 207 -7.54 -11.62 -8.73
C GLU A 207 -7.63 -13.13 -8.95
N LYS A 208 -8.69 -13.60 -9.63
CA LYS A 208 -8.87 -15.02 -9.91
C LYS A 208 -7.89 -15.62 -10.92
N VAL A 209 -7.47 -14.83 -11.90
CA VAL A 209 -6.63 -15.32 -13.01
C VAL A 209 -5.14 -15.28 -12.68
N VAL A 210 -4.70 -14.25 -11.95
CA VAL A 210 -3.28 -13.93 -11.77
C VAL A 210 -2.84 -14.04 -10.31
N MET A 211 -3.67 -13.58 -9.36
CA MET A 211 -3.27 -13.47 -7.95
C MET A 211 -3.48 -14.76 -7.16
N LEU A 212 -4.44 -15.60 -7.56
CA LEU A 212 -4.64 -16.91 -6.93
C LEU A 212 -3.67 -17.94 -7.51
N LYS A 213 -2.74 -18.43 -6.67
CA LYS A 213 -1.74 -19.42 -7.06
C LYS A 213 -1.67 -20.56 -6.06
N TYR A 214 -1.38 -21.76 -6.56
CA TYR A 214 -1.08 -22.90 -5.69
C TYR A 214 0.39 -22.85 -5.28
N LEU A 215 0.64 -22.79 -3.98
CA LEU A 215 1.97 -22.90 -3.39
C LEU A 215 2.11 -24.26 -2.69
N LEU A 216 3.31 -24.82 -2.74
CA LEU A 216 3.66 -26.00 -1.95
C LEU A 216 3.74 -25.60 -0.48
N VAL A 217 3.27 -26.46 0.43
CA VAL A 217 3.27 -26.19 1.87
C VAL A 217 4.68 -25.91 2.42
N LYS A 218 5.71 -26.49 1.80
CA LYS A 218 7.13 -26.23 2.13
C LYS A 218 7.62 -24.82 1.78
N ASN A 219 6.93 -24.13 0.85
CA ASN A 219 7.29 -22.79 0.39
C ASN A 219 6.42 -21.71 1.05
N LEU A 220 5.50 -22.08 1.94
CA LEU A 220 4.68 -21.10 2.66
C LEU A 220 5.54 -20.29 3.61
N THR A 221 5.33 -18.98 3.61
CA THR A 221 5.97 -18.05 4.54
C THR A 221 4.95 -17.46 5.50
N GLU A 222 5.43 -16.92 6.62
CA GLU A 222 4.56 -16.30 7.60
C GLU A 222 3.94 -15.02 6.99
N GLY A 223 2.61 -14.92 7.07
CA GLY A 223 1.88 -13.81 6.44
C GLY A 223 1.22 -14.15 5.11
N ASP A 224 1.51 -15.32 4.50
CA ASP A 224 0.82 -15.74 3.27
C ASP A 224 -0.70 -15.75 3.43
N TRP A 225 -1.41 -15.17 2.46
CA TRP A 225 -2.87 -15.06 2.53
C TRP A 225 -3.56 -16.29 1.91
N ILE A 226 -4.10 -17.14 2.77
CA ILE A 226 -4.81 -18.36 2.36
C ILE A 226 -6.16 -18.02 1.72
N ALA A 227 -6.36 -18.43 0.47
CA ALA A 227 -7.54 -18.08 -0.33
C ALA A 227 -8.76 -19.00 -0.09
N LYS A 228 -8.58 -20.15 0.58
CA LYS A 228 -9.65 -21.10 0.90
C LYS A 228 -9.48 -21.68 2.29
N ASN A 229 -10.60 -21.95 2.97
CA ASN A 229 -10.58 -22.63 4.27
C ASN A 229 -9.92 -24.01 4.15
N ILE A 230 -9.00 -24.28 5.07
CA ILE A 230 -8.28 -25.56 5.18
C ILE A 230 -8.67 -26.21 6.48
N PHE A 231 -9.20 -27.43 6.38
CA PHE A 231 -9.60 -28.23 7.53
C PHE A 231 -8.67 -29.43 7.70
N ILE A 232 -8.21 -29.67 8.92
CA ILE A 232 -7.51 -30.91 9.32
C ILE A 232 -8.32 -31.55 10.43
N LYS A 233 -8.76 -32.80 10.24
CA LYS A 233 -9.61 -33.53 11.21
C LYS A 233 -10.82 -32.70 11.65
N ASN A 234 -11.56 -32.13 10.70
CA ASN A 234 -12.72 -31.23 10.90
C ASN A 234 -12.46 -29.92 11.65
N LYS A 235 -11.21 -29.60 12.01
CA LYS A 235 -10.84 -28.32 12.60
C LYS A 235 -10.31 -27.35 11.54
N LEU A 236 -10.83 -26.13 11.51
CA LEU A 236 -10.30 -25.06 10.66
C LEU A 236 -8.88 -24.72 11.12
N ILE A 237 -7.92 -24.83 10.22
CA ILE A 237 -6.51 -24.53 10.49
C ILE A 237 -6.13 -23.15 9.98
N ALA A 238 -6.51 -22.83 8.74
CA ALA A 238 -6.26 -21.52 8.14
C ALA A 238 -7.33 -21.20 7.10
N GLY A 239 -7.56 -19.92 6.83
CA GLY A 239 -8.54 -19.49 5.83
C GLY A 239 -8.47 -18.00 5.48
N PRO A 240 -9.40 -17.52 4.63
CA PRO A 240 -9.40 -16.13 4.14
C PRO A 240 -9.68 -15.08 5.21
N SER A 241 -10.23 -15.49 6.36
CA SER A 241 -10.47 -14.64 7.51
C SER A 241 -9.18 -14.16 8.15
N ASP A 242 -8.12 -14.97 8.08
CA ASP A 242 -6.83 -14.72 8.72
C ASP A 242 -6.12 -13.53 8.04
N LEU A 243 -5.34 -12.78 8.80
CA LEU A 243 -4.50 -11.67 8.29
C LEU A 243 -3.26 -12.18 7.53
N GLY A 244 -3.02 -13.48 7.60
CA GLY A 244 -1.87 -14.18 7.07
C GLY A 244 -1.67 -15.46 7.87
N ILE A 245 -1.09 -16.48 7.26
CA ILE A 245 -0.82 -17.74 7.94
C ILE A 245 0.34 -17.58 8.94
N THR A 246 0.17 -18.11 10.15
CA THR A 246 1.18 -18.09 11.21
C THR A 246 2.17 -19.25 11.08
N LYS A 247 3.38 -19.10 11.65
CA LYS A 247 4.35 -20.21 11.76
C LYS A 247 3.76 -21.48 12.38
N LYS A 248 2.89 -21.33 13.38
CA LYS A 248 2.20 -22.47 14.03
C LYS A 248 1.27 -23.20 13.06
N GLN A 249 0.50 -22.46 12.26
CA GLN A 249 -0.37 -23.04 11.24
C GLN A 249 0.43 -23.70 10.12
N ILE A 250 1.53 -23.08 9.66
CA ILE A 250 2.42 -23.69 8.66
C ILE A 250 2.97 -25.02 9.17
N ALA A 251 3.46 -25.08 10.41
CA ALA A 251 3.97 -26.32 11.02
C ALA A 251 2.90 -27.42 11.09
N LEU A 252 1.64 -27.07 11.36
CA LEU A 252 0.52 -28.02 11.33
C LEU A 252 0.23 -28.52 9.91
N LEU A 253 0.27 -27.64 8.91
CA LEU A 253 0.09 -28.01 7.51
C LEU A 253 1.22 -28.92 7.01
N GLN A 254 2.47 -28.65 7.39
CA GLN A 254 3.63 -29.47 7.02
C GLN A 254 3.55 -30.89 7.59
N LYS A 255 2.95 -31.06 8.77
CA LYS A 255 2.70 -32.39 9.39
C LYS A 255 1.49 -33.11 8.78
N SER A 256 0.76 -32.47 7.87
CA SER A 256 -0.45 -33.03 7.25
C SER A 256 -0.15 -33.67 5.89
N LYS A 257 -1.15 -34.38 5.32
CA LYS A 257 -1.06 -34.93 3.95
C LYS A 257 -1.26 -33.87 2.85
N ILE A 258 -1.49 -32.60 3.20
CA ILE A 258 -1.73 -31.52 2.25
C ILE A 258 -0.42 -31.09 1.62
N LYS A 259 -0.31 -31.21 0.29
CA LYS A 259 0.91 -30.84 -0.44
C LYS A 259 0.90 -29.38 -0.92
N GLN A 260 -0.28 -28.88 -1.30
CA GLN A 260 -0.45 -27.56 -1.90
C GLN A 260 -1.64 -26.83 -1.30
N VAL A 261 -1.52 -25.51 -1.27
CA VAL A 261 -2.52 -24.60 -0.76
C VAL A 261 -2.71 -23.45 -1.73
N LEU A 262 -3.96 -22.99 -1.87
CA LEU A 262 -4.27 -21.82 -2.69
C LEU A 262 -4.00 -20.55 -1.87
N VAL A 263 -3.03 -19.77 -2.34
CA VAL A 263 -2.62 -18.50 -1.74
C VAL A 263 -3.00 -17.35 -2.67
N LYS A 264 -3.36 -16.22 -2.09
CA LYS A 264 -3.59 -14.96 -2.79
C LYS A 264 -2.34 -14.11 -2.69
N GLU A 265 -1.63 -13.97 -3.81
CA GLU A 265 -0.44 -13.15 -3.95
C GLU A 265 -0.84 -11.70 -4.29
N GLY A 266 -0.29 -10.74 -3.54
CA GLY A 266 -0.52 -9.31 -3.76
C GLY A 266 0.30 -8.72 -4.91
N ILE A 267 0.05 -7.45 -5.19
CA ILE A 267 0.93 -6.60 -5.99
C ILE A 267 2.06 -6.12 -5.07
N PRO A 268 3.34 -6.12 -5.49
CA PRO A 268 4.44 -5.62 -4.66
C PRO A 268 4.24 -4.12 -4.41
N PHE A 269 4.15 -3.70 -3.17
CA PHE A 269 3.76 -2.34 -2.82
C PHE A 269 4.95 -1.43 -2.41
N ALA A 270 6.13 -2.00 -2.14
CA ALA A 270 7.36 -1.23 -1.90
C ALA A 270 7.73 -0.22 -3.01
N PRO A 271 7.50 -0.48 -4.32
CA PRO A 271 7.70 0.54 -5.35
C PRO A 271 6.91 1.83 -5.12
N ALA A 272 5.68 1.72 -4.61
CA ALA A 272 4.84 2.87 -4.30
C ALA A 272 5.41 3.69 -3.14
N PHE A 273 5.98 3.02 -2.14
CA PHE A 273 6.71 3.67 -1.06
C PHE A 273 7.92 4.47 -1.56
N LEU A 274 8.70 3.88 -2.48
CA LEU A 274 9.83 4.56 -3.10
C LEU A 274 9.39 5.81 -3.89
N ILE A 275 8.40 5.65 -4.77
CA ILE A 275 7.87 6.76 -5.58
C ILE A 275 7.30 7.86 -4.68
N GLY A 276 6.44 7.50 -3.72
CA GLY A 276 5.84 8.46 -2.79
C GLY A 276 6.87 9.20 -1.94
N THR A 277 7.95 8.54 -1.53
CA THR A 277 9.04 9.19 -0.80
C THR A 277 9.81 10.17 -1.67
N ILE A 278 10.15 9.80 -2.92
CA ILE A 278 10.82 10.69 -3.86
C ILE A 278 9.97 11.94 -4.13
N VAL A 279 8.68 11.74 -4.42
CA VAL A 279 7.75 12.84 -4.68
C VAL A 279 7.62 13.77 -3.47
N SER A 280 7.57 13.20 -2.26
CA SER A 280 7.56 13.99 -1.02
C SER A 280 8.79 14.85 -0.84
N LEU A 281 9.97 14.30 -1.15
CA LEU A 281 11.24 15.01 -0.97
C LEU A 281 11.44 16.12 -2.01
N VAL A 282 11.01 15.89 -3.26
CA VAL A 282 11.24 16.79 -4.40
C VAL A 282 10.13 17.84 -4.55
N LEU A 283 8.86 17.42 -4.50
CA LEU A 283 7.71 18.28 -4.78
C LEU A 283 6.93 18.69 -3.53
N GLY A 284 7.01 17.90 -2.45
CA GLY A 284 6.17 18.09 -1.27
C GLY A 284 4.69 17.83 -1.59
N ASN A 285 3.80 18.76 -1.19
CA ASN A 285 2.37 18.70 -1.47
C ASN A 285 2.05 19.13 -2.91
N PHE A 286 2.32 18.30 -3.90
CA PHE A 286 2.00 18.66 -5.29
C PHE A 286 0.49 18.66 -5.58
N TRP A 287 -0.29 17.85 -4.85
CA TRP A 287 -1.76 17.73 -5.03
C TRP A 287 -2.56 18.90 -4.45
N LEU A 288 -1.95 19.75 -3.61
CA LEU A 288 -2.59 20.99 -3.11
C LEU A 288 -2.30 22.20 -4.02
N ILE A 289 -1.67 21.97 -5.17
CA ILE A 289 -1.39 22.98 -6.20
C ILE A 289 -2.44 22.92 -7.32
N ILE A 290 -3.20 21.82 -7.39
CA ILE A 290 -4.41 21.67 -8.22
C ILE A 290 -5.61 22.11 -7.38
#